data_AF-A0A7X3BZ11-F1
#
_entry.id   AF-A0A7X3BZ11-F1
#
_cell.length_a   1.000
_cell.length_b   1.000
_cell.length_c   1.000
_cell.angle_alpha   90.00
_cell.angle_beta   90.00
_cell.angle_gamma   90.00
#
_symmetry.space_group_name_H-M   'P 1'
#
loop_
_entity.id
_entity.type
_entity.pdbx_description
1 polymer ?
#
loop_
_entity_poly.entity_id
_entity_poly.type
_entity_poly.pdbx_seq_one_letter_code
_entity_poly.pdbx_strand_id
1 'polypeptide(L)'
;SILNHNRDVKIYILNQDIMPDWFRKPRKIARMLGSEIIDVKLPEQTVFQDWEKQDHISSITYARYFIADYIQEDKVLYLDSDLIVNT
;
A
#
# COMPACT_ATOMS: atom_id res chain seq x y z
N SER A 1 -8.87 10.25 -1.70
CA SER A 1 -10.27 9.80 -1.83
C SER A 1 -10.70 9.04 -0.57
N ILE A 2 -10.05 7.92 -0.21
CA ILE A 2 -10.41 7.08 0.96
C ILE A 2 -10.66 7.88 2.26
N LEU A 3 -9.65 8.60 2.76
CA LEU A 3 -9.73 9.38 4.02
C LEU A 3 -10.69 10.58 3.97
N ASN A 4 -11.22 10.92 2.78
CA ASN A 4 -12.26 11.95 2.66
C ASN A 4 -13.65 11.40 3.05
N HIS A 5 -13.87 10.11 2.83
CA HIS A 5 -15.16 9.44 3.05
C HIS A 5 -15.15 8.50 4.25
N ASN A 6 -13.97 8.12 4.74
CA ASN A 6 -13.81 7.11 5.79
C ASN A 6 -12.93 7.63 6.93
N ARG A 7 -13.24 7.21 8.15
CA ARG A 7 -12.48 7.43 9.39
C ARG A 7 -12.18 6.10 10.06
N ASP A 8 -11.27 6.11 11.02
CA ASP A 8 -10.93 4.92 11.81
C ASP A 8 -10.50 3.71 10.96
N VAL A 9 -9.79 3.97 9.85
CA VAL A 9 -9.29 2.94 8.93
C VAL A 9 -7.77 2.77 9.03
N LYS A 10 -7.30 1.54 8.82
CA LYS A 10 -5.87 1.20 8.76
C LYS A 10 -5.46 0.95 7.32
N ILE A 11 -4.59 1.83 6.79
CA ILE A 11 -4.16 1.80 5.39
C ILE A 11 -2.74 1.26 5.32
N TYR A 12 -2.55 0.16 4.61
CA TYR A 12 -1.23 -0.43 4.36
C TYR A 12 -0.74 -0.01 2.97
N ILE A 13 0.47 0.54 2.90
CA ILE A 13 1.11 0.92 1.62
C ILE A 13 2.30 -0.02 1.41
N LEU A 14 2.06 -1.06 0.61
CA LEU A 14 3.10 -1.97 0.15
C LEU A 14 3.94 -1.27 -0.92
N ASN A 15 5.23 -1.10 -0.67
CA ASN A 15 6.15 -0.40 -1.59
C ASN A 15 7.60 -0.87 -1.40
N GLN A 16 8.47 -0.51 -2.32
CA GLN A 16 9.91 -0.79 -2.23
C GLN A 16 10.70 0.48 -1.87
N ASP A 17 10.39 1.61 -2.51
CA ASP A 17 11.29 2.75 -2.62
C ASP A 17 10.68 4.09 -2.17
N ILE A 18 9.42 4.12 -1.70
CA ILE A 18 8.82 5.36 -1.18
C ILE A 18 9.64 5.84 0.02
N MET A 19 10.17 7.06 -0.05
CA MET A 19 10.98 7.62 1.02
C MET A 19 10.16 7.82 2.31
N PRO A 20 10.73 7.59 3.50
CA PRO A 20 10.02 7.77 4.78
C PRO A 20 9.37 9.15 4.95
N ASP A 21 10.00 10.21 4.44
CA ASP A 21 9.50 11.59 4.54
C ASP A 21 8.18 11.81 3.80
N TRP A 22 7.93 11.05 2.73
CA TRP A 22 6.68 11.11 2.00
C TRP A 22 5.49 10.77 2.91
N PHE A 23 5.67 9.81 3.83
CA PHE A 23 4.62 9.37 4.77
C PHE A 23 4.30 10.40 5.86
N ARG A 24 5.14 11.43 6.07
CA ARG A 24 4.98 12.40 7.17
C ARG A 24 3.65 13.13 7.11
N LYS A 25 3.29 13.67 5.94
CA LYS A 25 2.04 14.43 5.75
C LYS A 25 0.81 13.51 5.73
N PRO A 26 0.77 12.40 4.96
CA PRO A 26 -0.33 11.45 5.00
C PRO A 26 -0.61 10.90 6.41
N ARG A 27 0.42 10.46 7.15
CA ARG A 27 0.25 9.96 8.53
C ARG A 27 -0.29 11.02 9.49
N LYS A 28 0.08 12.29 9.30
CA LYS A 28 -0.50 13.39 10.10
C LYS A 28 -2.00 13.51 9.84
N ILE A 29 -2.42 13.48 8.58
CA ILE A 29 -3.84 13.58 8.20
C ILE A 29 -4.62 12.36 8.71
N ALA A 30 -4.10 11.15 8.51
CA ALA A 30 -4.75 9.92 8.96
C ALA A 30 -5.00 9.94 10.48
N ARG A 31 -3.98 10.31 11.28
CA ARG A 31 -4.12 10.40 12.75
C ARG A 31 -5.19 11.38 13.21
N MET A 32 -5.38 12.50 12.51
CA MET A 32 -6.45 13.46 12.81
C MET A 32 -7.85 12.89 12.58
N LEU A 33 -7.96 11.80 11.82
CA LEU A 33 -9.20 11.11 11.45
C LEU A 33 -9.34 9.74 12.17
N GLY A 34 -8.56 9.49 13.23
CA GLY A 34 -8.52 8.20 13.91
C GLY A 34 -7.94 7.06 13.07
N SER A 35 -7.37 7.37 11.91
CA SER A 35 -6.87 6.41 10.94
C SER A 35 -5.35 6.26 11.01
N GLU A 36 -4.84 5.19 10.39
CA GLU A 36 -3.42 4.87 10.37
C GLU A 36 -2.91 4.67 8.94
N ILE A 37 -1.65 5.02 8.69
CA ILE A 37 -0.95 4.68 7.45
C ILE A 37 0.33 3.93 7.82
N ILE A 38 0.36 2.65 7.45
CA ILE A 38 1.44 1.71 7.70
C ILE A 38 2.28 1.58 6.44
N ASP A 39 3.59 1.83 6.57
CA ASP A 39 4.56 1.64 5.50
C ASP A 39 5.02 0.18 5.56
N VAL A 40 4.77 -0.59 4.50
CA VAL A 40 5.16 -2.00 4.39
C VAL A 40 6.21 -2.11 3.29
N LYS A 41 7.46 -2.27 3.70
CA LYS A 41 8.60 -2.41 2.79
C LYS A 41 8.73 -3.83 2.30
N LEU A 42 8.51 -4.01 1.00
CA LEU A 42 8.75 -5.28 0.33
C LEU A 42 10.26 -5.44 0.06
N PRO A 43 10.79 -6.68 0.10
CA PRO A 43 12.19 -6.95 -0.17
C PRO A 43 12.55 -6.53 -1.61
N GLU A 44 13.79 -6.08 -1.78
CA GLU A 44 14.32 -5.73 -3.09
C GLU A 44 14.47 -6.98 -3.97
N GLN A 45 13.78 -6.93 -5.11
CA GLN A 45 14.01 -7.58 -6.42
C GLN A 45 14.29 -9.10 -6.51
N THR A 46 14.81 -9.79 -5.50
CA THR A 46 15.17 -11.22 -5.61
C THR A 46 13.97 -12.14 -5.71
N VAL A 47 12.78 -11.74 -5.26
CA VAL A 47 11.56 -12.57 -5.37
C VAL A 47 10.86 -12.44 -6.74
N PHE A 48 11.10 -11.36 -7.47
CA PHE A 48 10.43 -11.06 -8.75
C PHE A 48 11.32 -11.30 -9.98
N GLN A 49 12.55 -11.77 -9.80
CA GLN A 49 13.53 -11.93 -10.88
C GLN A 49 13.17 -13.07 -11.85
N ASP A 50 12.50 -14.11 -11.35
CA ASP A 50 12.16 -15.31 -12.14
C ASP A 50 10.77 -15.23 -12.81
N TRP A 51 10.04 -14.13 -12.63
CA TRP A 51 8.70 -13.98 -13.18
C TRP A 51 8.78 -13.23 -14.50
N GLU A 52 8.13 -13.74 -15.54
CA GLU A 52 8.08 -13.07 -16.85
C GLU A 52 7.57 -11.63 -16.66
N LYS A 53 8.47 -10.68 -16.86
CA LYS A 53 8.14 -9.26 -16.88
C LYS A 53 7.77 -8.92 -18.31
N GLN A 54 6.55 -8.44 -18.52
CA GLN A 54 6.36 -7.54 -19.66
C GLN A 54 7.13 -6.26 -19.33
N ASP A 55 7.97 -5.77 -20.24
CA ASP A 55 8.93 -4.65 -20.09
C ASP A 55 8.33 -3.34 -19.53
N HIS A 56 7.01 -3.27 -19.37
CA HIS A 56 6.26 -2.08 -18.97
C HIS A 56 5.52 -2.23 -17.63
N ILE A 57 5.51 -3.43 -17.04
CA ILE A 57 4.82 -3.69 -15.77
C ILE A 57 5.84 -3.52 -14.64
N SER A 58 5.67 -2.47 -13.83
CA SER A 58 6.46 -2.28 -12.62
C SER A 58 6.31 -3.49 -11.71
N SER A 59 7.42 -3.98 -11.15
CA SER A 59 7.45 -5.13 -10.23
C SER A 59 6.48 -4.97 -9.04
N ILE A 60 6.04 -3.73 -8.76
CA ILE A 60 5.04 -3.42 -7.73
C ILE A 60 3.66 -4.02 -8.00
N THR A 61 3.30 -4.33 -9.25
CA THR A 61 1.98 -4.95 -9.56
C THR A 61 1.82 -6.29 -8.84
N TYR A 62 2.94 -7.01 -8.65
CA TYR A 62 2.99 -8.28 -7.95
C TYR A 62 2.99 -8.15 -6.41
N ALA A 63 3.11 -6.94 -5.87
CA ALA A 63 3.04 -6.67 -4.43
C ALA A 63 1.76 -7.21 -3.79
N ARG A 64 0.65 -7.24 -4.55
CA ARG A 64 -0.64 -7.76 -4.08
C ARG A 64 -0.59 -9.23 -3.63
N TYR A 65 0.33 -10.03 -4.17
CA TYR A 65 0.47 -11.43 -3.75
C TYR A 65 1.10 -11.57 -2.36
N PHE A 66 1.86 -10.56 -1.92
CA PHE A 66 2.48 -10.53 -0.60
C PHE A 66 1.55 -9.99 0.50
N ILE A 67 0.29 -9.69 0.18
CA ILE A 67 -0.67 -9.20 1.18
C ILE A 67 -0.76 -10.16 2.36
N ALA A 68 -0.91 -11.46 2.09
CA ALA A 68 -1.01 -12.48 3.14
C ALA A 68 0.29 -12.67 3.94
N ASP A 69 1.45 -12.40 3.35
CA ASP A 69 2.74 -12.54 4.03
C ASP A 69 3.00 -11.38 5.01
N TYR A 70 2.55 -10.16 4.68
CA TYR A 70 2.88 -8.95 5.43
C TYR A 70 1.73 -8.40 6.27
N ILE A 71 0.48 -8.78 5.99
CA ILE A 71 -0.70 -8.24 6.69
C ILE A 71 -1.38 -9.36 7.48
N GLN A 72 -1.40 -9.19 8.80
CA GLN A 72 -1.94 -10.16 9.75
C GLN A 72 -3.45 -9.99 10.03
N GLU A 73 -4.10 -9.05 9.36
CA GLU A 73 -5.54 -8.82 9.53
C GLU A 73 -6.33 -9.93 8.81
N ASP A 74 -7.35 -10.49 9.47
CA ASP A 74 -8.16 -11.60 8.92
C ASP A 74 -8.81 -11.28 7.57
N LYS A 75 -9.11 -10.00 7.33
CA LYS A 75 -9.71 -9.52 6.09
C LYS A 75 -9.19 -8.13 5.76
N VAL A 76 -8.80 -7.95 4.51
CA VAL A 76 -8.38 -6.66 3.95
C VAL A 76 -9.04 -6.40 2.60
N LEU A 77 -9.16 -5.12 2.24
CA LEU A 77 -9.61 -4.68 0.92
C LEU A 77 -8.40 -4.16 0.14
N TYR A 78 -8.04 -4.84 -0.94
CA TYR A 78 -7.06 -4.34 -1.89
C TYR A 78 -7.67 -3.27 -2.80
N LEU A 79 -6.94 -2.19 -3.03
CA LEU A 79 -7.30 -1.10 -3.94
C LEU A 79 -6.07 -0.75 -4.79
N ASP A 80 -6.22 -0.73 -6.11
CA ASP A 80 -5.20 -0.16 -7.00
C ASP A 80 -5.06 1.35 -6.76
N SER A 81 -3.91 1.94 -7.10
CA SER A 81 -3.63 3.36 -6.80
C SER A 81 -4.31 4.35 -7.76
N ASP A 82 -4.82 3.87 -8.89
CA ASP A 82 -5.40 4.66 -9.98
C ASP A 82 -6.93 4.79 -9.92
N LEU A 83 -7.53 4.45 -8.77
CA LEU A 83 -8.97 4.57 -8.52
C LEU A 83 -9.34 5.73 -7.59
N ILE A 84 -10.62 6.09 -7.62
CA ILE A 84 -11.22 7.11 -6.75
C ILE A 84 -12.38 6.50 -5.96
N VAL A 85 -12.26 6.53 -4.63
CA VAL A 85 -13.38 6.26 -3.70
C VAL A 85 -14.19 7.55 -3.51
N ASN A 86 -15.48 7.49 -3.81
CA ASN A 86 -16.39 8.64 -3.78
C ASN A 86 -17.57 8.48 -2.82
N THR A 87 -17.64 7.37 -2.10
CA THR A 87 -18.72 7.05 -1.16
C THR A 87 -18.15 6.48 0.13
#